data_AF-A0A836QG70-F1
#
_entry.id   AF-A0A836QG70-F1
#
_cell.length_a   1.000
_cell.length_b   1.000
_cell.length_c   1.000
_cell.angle_alpha   90.00
_cell.angle_beta   90.00
_cell.angle_gamma   90.00
#
_symmetry.space_group_name_H-M   'P 1'
#
loop_
_entity.id
_entity.type
_entity.pdbx_description
1 polymer ?
#
loop_
_entity_poly.entity_id
_entity_poly.type
_entity_poly.pdbx_seq_one_letter_code
_entity_poly.pdbx_strand_id
1 'polypeptide(L)'
;MLNARVLPVLLPVLLLAAAAVRGDGIIIPEPPFEPLAIKYHRVAVEIDDQAAHTDIDQVFVNSQPRDIEGTYIFPLPAGASFSAFSMHVDGEQLHAEILTADEARRIYEEIVRQRIDPALLEYVGRG
;
A
#
# COMPACT_ATOMS: atom_id res chain seq x y z
N MET A 1 -24.63 34.47 -10.13
CA MET A 1 -25.64 33.97 -9.17
C MET A 1 -25.88 32.51 -9.49
N LEU A 2 -25.15 31.59 -8.85
CA LEU A 2 -25.30 30.14 -9.08
C LEU A 2 -26.50 29.64 -8.27
N ASN A 3 -27.38 28.89 -8.93
CA ASN A 3 -28.67 28.45 -8.39
C ASN A 3 -28.50 27.35 -7.33
N ALA A 4 -29.02 27.62 -6.13
CA ALA A 4 -28.95 26.80 -4.92
C ALA A 4 -29.78 25.50 -4.94
N ARG A 5 -29.93 24.83 -6.09
CA ARG A 5 -30.81 23.65 -6.24
C ARG A 5 -30.11 22.34 -6.62
N VAL A 6 -28.79 22.33 -6.78
CA VAL A 6 -28.04 21.11 -7.17
C VAL A 6 -27.35 20.43 -5.97
N LEU A 7 -27.54 20.95 -4.76
CA LEU A 7 -26.75 20.57 -3.58
C LEU A 7 -27.08 19.21 -2.92
N PRO A 8 -28.25 18.53 -3.10
CA PRO A 8 -28.48 17.28 -2.36
C PRO A 8 -28.01 16.02 -3.11
N VAL A 9 -27.61 16.12 -4.39
CA VAL A 9 -27.27 14.93 -5.22
C VAL A 9 -25.76 14.65 -5.26
N LEU A 10 -24.91 15.64 -4.97
CA LEU A 10 -23.45 15.46 -4.96
C LEU A 10 -22.95 14.72 -3.71
N LEU A 11 -23.64 14.84 -2.57
CA LEU A 11 -23.23 14.22 -1.31
C LEU A 11 -23.30 12.67 -1.31
N PRO A 12 -24.35 12.01 -1.85
CA PRO A 12 -24.38 10.54 -1.88
C PRO A 12 -23.48 9.94 -2.96
N VAL A 13 -23.14 10.69 -4.03
CA VAL A 13 -22.23 10.20 -5.08
C VAL A 13 -20.77 10.21 -4.60
N LEU A 14 -20.38 11.18 -3.78
CA LEU A 14 -19.04 11.21 -3.18
C LEU A 14 -18.85 10.08 -2.14
N LEU A 15 -19.91 9.76 -1.38
CA LEU A 15 -19.88 8.61 -0.44
C LEU A 15 -19.75 7.26 -1.13
N LEU A 16 -20.27 7.11 -2.36
CA LEU A 16 -20.19 5.84 -3.09
C LEU A 16 -18.79 5.57 -3.69
N ALA A 17 -18.00 6.62 -3.95
CA ALA A 17 -16.62 6.50 -4.43
C ALA A 17 -15.63 6.10 -3.32
N ALA A 18 -15.87 6.53 -2.07
CA ALA A 18 -15.04 6.13 -0.93
C ALA A 18 -15.14 4.62 -0.61
N ALA A 19 -16.25 3.97 -0.98
CA ALA A 19 -16.45 2.54 -0.76
C ALA A 19 -15.67 1.63 -1.74
N ALA A 20 -15.01 2.20 -2.75
CA ALA A 20 -14.32 1.45 -3.79
C ALA A 20 -12.78 1.38 -3.63
N VAL A 21 -12.21 1.91 -2.54
CA VAL A 21 -10.80 1.66 -2.22
C VAL A 21 -10.70 0.30 -1.52
N ARG A 22 -10.81 -0.78 -2.31
CA ARG A 22 -10.38 -2.12 -1.88
C ARG A 22 -8.86 -2.21 -1.97
N GLY A 23 -8.19 -1.44 -1.11
CA GLY A 23 -6.73 -1.48 -0.95
C GLY A 23 -6.31 -2.74 -0.21
N ASP A 24 -6.60 -3.92 -0.75
CA ASP A 24 -6.16 -5.17 -0.18
C ASP A 24 -4.76 -5.48 -0.70
N GLY A 25 -3.75 -5.17 0.12
CA GLY A 25 -2.39 -5.65 -0.10
C GLY A 25 -2.30 -7.15 0.11
N ILE A 26 -1.46 -7.82 -0.67
CA ILE A 26 -1.17 -9.26 -0.53
C ILE A 26 0.35 -9.49 -0.45
N ILE A 27 0.77 -10.50 0.30
CA ILE A 27 2.14 -11.02 0.23
C ILE A 27 2.11 -12.27 -0.65
N ILE A 28 2.86 -12.23 -1.76
CA ILE A 28 3.13 -13.38 -2.62
C ILE A 28 4.48 -13.97 -2.20
N PRO A 29 4.50 -15.11 -1.49
CA PRO A 29 5.74 -15.72 -1.09
C PRO A 29 6.42 -16.45 -2.25
N GLU A 30 7.73 -16.63 -2.16
CA GLU A 30 8.45 -17.45 -3.13
C GLU A 30 8.00 -18.92 -3.08
N PRO A 31 7.97 -19.65 -4.21
CA PRO A 31 7.70 -21.07 -4.20
C PRO A 31 8.66 -21.82 -3.27
N PRO A 32 8.19 -22.84 -2.51
CA PRO A 32 6.92 -23.54 -2.67
C PRO A 32 5.82 -23.08 -1.69
N PHE A 33 5.91 -21.88 -1.11
CA PHE A 33 4.99 -21.46 -0.05
C PHE A 33 3.66 -20.93 -0.61
N GLU A 34 2.58 -21.11 0.16
CA GLU A 34 1.27 -20.52 -0.14
C GLU A 34 1.14 -19.11 0.49
N PRO A 35 0.29 -18.22 -0.06
CA PRO A 35 0.05 -16.89 0.48
C PRO A 35 -0.23 -16.88 1.99
N LEU A 36 0.33 -15.89 2.67
CA LEU A 36 0.22 -15.78 4.13
C LEU A 36 -1.21 -15.44 4.56
N ALA A 37 -1.62 -15.98 5.70
CA ALA A 37 -2.92 -15.66 6.29
C ALA A 37 -2.94 -14.22 6.79
N ILE A 38 -4.02 -13.48 6.50
CA ILE A 38 -4.24 -12.13 7.01
C ILE A 38 -4.92 -12.25 8.37
N LYS A 39 -4.24 -11.81 9.43
CA LYS A 39 -4.81 -11.74 10.78
C LYS A 39 -5.88 -10.67 10.86
N TYR A 40 -5.58 -9.50 10.31
CA TYR A 40 -6.55 -8.43 10.13
C TYR A 40 -6.12 -7.50 9.00
N HIS A 41 -7.12 -6.80 8.48
CA HIS A 41 -6.98 -5.69 7.56
C HIS A 41 -7.94 -4.61 8.05
N ARG A 42 -7.39 -3.45 8.41
CA ARG A 42 -8.14 -2.29 8.89
C ARG A 42 -7.91 -1.13 7.95
N VAL A 43 -9.00 -0.51 7.52
CA VAL A 43 -8.98 0.68 6.68
C VAL A 43 -9.65 1.80 7.45
N ALA A 44 -8.96 2.93 7.57
CA ALA A 44 -9.53 4.19 8.04
C ALA A 44 -9.48 5.18 6.87
N VAL A 45 -10.61 5.85 6.62
CA VAL A 45 -10.70 6.88 5.58
C VAL A 45 -11.16 8.17 6.23
N GLU A 46 -10.34 9.21 6.06
CA GLU A 46 -10.66 10.57 6.46
C GLU A 46 -10.86 11.41 5.18
N ILE A 47 -11.95 12.17 5.13
CA ILE A 47 -12.26 13.03 3.97
C ILE A 47 -12.19 14.47 4.46
N ASP A 48 -11.30 15.25 3.84
CA ASP A 48 -11.17 16.69 4.07
C ASP A 48 -11.37 17.42 2.73
N ASP A 49 -12.41 18.26 2.68
CA ASP A 49 -12.92 18.91 1.46
C ASP A 49 -13.08 17.98 0.25
N GLN A 50 -12.09 17.97 -0.64
CA GLN A 50 -12.07 17.19 -1.90
C GLN A 50 -10.98 16.11 -1.90
N ALA A 51 -10.29 15.90 -0.78
CA ALA A 51 -9.24 14.90 -0.62
C ALA A 51 -9.70 13.79 0.35
N ALA A 52 -9.36 12.55 0.03
CA ALA A 52 -9.53 11.42 0.92
C ALA A 52 -8.14 10.91 1.34
N HIS A 53 -7.87 10.89 2.63
CA HIS A 53 -6.72 10.23 3.23
C HIS A 53 -7.14 8.83 3.66
N THR A 54 -6.36 7.81 3.29
CA THR A 54 -6.68 6.41 3.60
C THR A 54 -5.50 5.77 4.30
N ASP A 55 -5.70 5.37 5.56
CA ASP A 55 -4.74 4.61 6.34
C ASP A 55 -5.12 3.14 6.34
N ILE A 56 -4.13 2.29 6.05
CA ILE A 56 -4.30 0.85 5.96
C ILE A 56 -3.33 0.18 6.91
N ASP A 57 -3.88 -0.61 7.83
CA ASP A 57 -3.12 -1.44 8.77
C ASP A 57 -3.43 -2.92 8.48
N GLN A 58 -2.41 -3.66 8.06
CA GLN A 58 -2.50 -5.07 7.69
C GLN A 58 -1.47 -5.89 8.46
N VAL A 59 -1.92 -7.04 8.99
CA VAL A 59 -1.04 -8.02 9.62
C VAL A 59 -1.15 -9.36 8.93
N PHE A 60 -0.01 -9.85 8.47
CA PHE A 60 0.17 -11.18 7.89
C PHE A 60 0.78 -12.13 8.93
N VAL A 61 0.41 -13.40 8.87
CA VAL A 61 0.93 -14.43 9.79
C VAL A 61 1.68 -15.48 8.98
N ASN A 62 2.99 -15.58 9.26
CA ASN A 62 3.78 -16.73 8.84
C ASN A 62 3.50 -17.90 9.80
N SER A 63 2.93 -18.99 9.28
CA SER A 63 2.66 -20.22 10.04
C SER A 63 3.78 -21.25 9.94
N GLN A 64 4.80 -20.99 9.11
CA GLN A 64 5.95 -21.88 8.93
C GLN A 64 6.98 -21.66 10.04
N PRO A 65 7.74 -22.70 10.45
CA PRO A 65 8.77 -22.58 11.48
C PRO A 65 10.07 -21.93 10.97
N ARG A 66 10.01 -21.22 9.84
CA ARG A 66 11.15 -20.60 9.16
C ARG A 66 10.70 -19.32 8.48
N ASP A 67 11.65 -18.43 8.21
CA ASP A 67 11.39 -17.21 7.47
C ASP A 67 10.92 -17.54 6.05
N ILE A 68 9.93 -16.76 5.59
CA ILE A 68 9.40 -16.82 4.23
C ILE A 68 9.70 -15.49 3.57
N GLU A 69 10.37 -15.58 2.44
CA GLU A 69 10.57 -14.44 1.55
C GLU A 69 9.36 -14.27 0.63
N GLY A 70 9.00 -13.02 0.35
CA GLY A 70 7.87 -12.72 -0.51
C GLY A 70 7.77 -11.26 -0.90
N THR A 71 7.02 -11.01 -1.96
CA THR A 71 6.73 -9.67 -2.46
C THR A 71 5.40 -9.18 -1.91
N TYR A 72 5.42 -8.03 -1.23
CA TYR A 72 4.19 -7.32 -0.87
C TYR A 72 3.71 -6.49 -2.06
N ILE A 73 2.50 -6.77 -2.54
CA ILE A 73 1.88 -6.08 -3.67
C ILE A 73 0.66 -5.33 -3.16
N PHE A 74 0.63 -4.03 -3.43
CA PHE A 74 -0.47 -3.15 -3.06
C PHE A 74 -1.01 -2.40 -4.28
N PRO A 75 -2.29 -2.60 -4.66
CA PRO A 75 -2.87 -1.90 -5.81
C PRO A 75 -3.22 -0.46 -5.45
N LEU A 76 -2.63 0.51 -6.15
CA LEU A 76 -2.99 1.91 -6.02
C LEU A 76 -4.06 2.31 -7.05
N PRO A 77 -5.20 2.87 -6.61
CA PRO A 77 -6.24 3.31 -7.53
C PRO A 77 -5.79 4.52 -8.35
N ALA A 78 -6.37 4.69 -9.54
CA ALA A 78 -6.08 5.84 -10.39
C ALA A 78 -6.41 7.15 -9.67
N GLY A 79 -5.45 8.09 -9.66
CA GLY A 79 -5.59 9.38 -8.99
C GLY A 79 -5.23 9.37 -7.49
N ALA A 80 -4.87 8.23 -6.91
CA ALA A 80 -4.28 8.17 -5.58
C ALA A 80 -2.75 8.21 -5.64
N SER A 81 -2.14 8.85 -4.66
CA SER A 81 -0.70 8.82 -4.42
C SER A 81 -0.38 8.13 -3.11
N PHE A 82 0.80 7.54 -3.04
CA PHE A 82 1.31 6.90 -1.84
C PHE A 82 2.12 7.91 -1.01
N SER A 83 1.86 8.03 0.29
CA SER A 83 2.45 9.06 1.14
C SER A 83 3.39 8.53 2.23
N ALA A 84 3.18 7.30 2.73
CA ALA A 84 4.04 6.67 3.73
C ALA A 84 3.89 5.14 3.75
N PHE A 85 4.98 4.41 3.97
CA PHE A 85 4.97 2.97 4.27
C PHE A 85 5.82 2.70 5.53
N SER A 86 5.33 1.82 6.39
CA SER A 86 6.14 1.25 7.46
C SER A 86 5.74 -0.19 7.69
N MET A 87 6.74 -1.01 8.00
CA MET A 87 6.55 -2.41 8.35
C MET A 87 7.00 -2.62 9.79
N HIS A 88 6.30 -3.46 10.54
CA HIS A 88 6.74 -3.87 11.88
C HIS A 88 7.06 -5.36 11.85
N VAL A 89 8.30 -5.71 12.16
CA VAL A 89 8.77 -7.11 12.23
C VAL A 89 9.30 -7.36 13.63
N ASP A 90 8.77 -8.37 14.31
CA ASP A 90 9.15 -8.74 15.69
C ASP A 90 9.10 -7.57 16.71
N GLY A 91 8.23 -6.59 16.47
CA GLY A 91 8.08 -5.40 17.32
C GLY A 91 9.01 -4.24 16.98
N GLU A 92 9.92 -4.42 16.01
CA GLU A 92 10.77 -3.35 15.48
C GLU A 92 10.14 -2.73 14.23
N GLN A 93 10.06 -1.41 14.20
CA GLN A 93 9.53 -0.67 13.06
C GLN A 93 10.63 -0.45 12.02
N LEU A 94 10.44 -1.02 10.84
CA LEU A 94 11.19 -0.68 9.63
C LEU A 94 10.42 0.41 8.88
N HIS A 95 10.94 1.63 8.94
CA HIS A 95 10.43 2.72 8.11
C HIS A 95 10.96 2.56 6.69
N ALA A 96 10.08 2.63 5.69
CA ALA A 96 10.50 2.68 4.31
C ALA A 96 10.61 4.13 3.85
N GLU A 97 11.68 4.42 3.12
CA GLU A 97 11.84 5.71 2.46
C GLU A 97 11.18 5.67 1.09
N ILE A 98 10.30 6.65 0.82
CA ILE A 98 9.69 6.78 -0.51
C ILE A 98 10.69 7.51 -1.40
N LEU A 99 11.16 6.80 -2.42
CA LEU A 99 12.11 7.31 -3.40
C LEU A 99 11.43 7.52 -4.74
N THR A 100 11.99 8.40 -5.57
CA THR A 100 11.59 8.47 -6.97
C THR A 100 11.99 7.19 -7.69
N ALA A 101 11.32 6.86 -8.81
CA ALA A 101 11.59 5.63 -9.56
C ALA A 101 13.06 5.50 -10.02
N ASP A 102 13.71 6.62 -10.37
CA ASP A 102 15.11 6.65 -10.79
C ASP A 102 16.06 6.50 -9.60
N GLU A 103 15.70 7.02 -8.43
CA GLU A 103 16.45 6.81 -7.18
C GLU A 103 16.35 5.38 -6.69
N ALA A 104 15.13 4.83 -6.63
CA ALA A 104 14.89 3.44 -6.23
C ALA A 104 15.70 2.45 -7.09
N ARG A 105 15.68 2.65 -8.43
CA ARG A 105 16.45 1.83 -9.39
C ARG A 105 17.95 1.88 -9.13
N ARG A 106 18.50 3.07 -8.90
CA ARG A 106 19.93 3.26 -8.66
C ARG A 106 20.39 2.58 -7.38
N ILE A 107 19.64 2.77 -6.29
CA ILE A 107 19.94 2.16 -4.99
C ILE A 107 19.82 0.64 -5.09
N TYR A 108 18.77 0.12 -5.74
CA TYR A 108 18.62 -1.31 -5.99
C TYR A 108 19.83 -1.92 -6.74
N GLU A 109 20.20 -1.32 -7.87
CA GLU A 109 21.35 -1.79 -8.66
C GLU A 109 22.66 -1.74 -7.87
N GLU A 110 22.83 -0.76 -6.98
CA GLU A 110 23.99 -0.65 -6.09
C GLU A 110 24.03 -1.76 -5.04
N ILE A 111 22.90 -2.03 -4.37
CA ILE A 111 22.83 -3.07 -3.33
C ILE A 111 23.00 -4.47 -3.94
N VAL A 112 22.36 -4.75 -5.09
CA VAL A 112 22.51 -6.05 -5.79
C VAL A 112 23.96 -6.27 -6.23
N ARG A 113 24.69 -5.22 -6.64
CA ARG A 113 26.13 -5.30 -6.93
C ARG A 113 26.97 -5.68 -5.70
N GLN A 114 26.49 -5.36 -4.51
CA GLN A 114 27.14 -5.71 -3.24
C GLN A 114 26.75 -7.11 -2.74
N ARG A 115 25.91 -7.86 -3.47
CA ARG A 115 25.36 -9.18 -3.07
C ARG A 115 24.62 -9.16 -1.74
N ILE A 116 24.07 -8.02 -1.36
CA ILE A 116 23.12 -7.89 -0.26
C ILE A 116 21.74 -8.00 -0.90
N ASP A 117 20.80 -8.71 -0.25
CA ASP A 117 19.43 -8.85 -0.74
C ASP A 117 18.52 -7.85 0.01
N PRO A 118 18.21 -6.68 -0.59
CA PRO A 118 17.37 -5.71 0.08
C PRO A 118 15.89 -6.01 -0.18
N ALA A 119 15.06 -5.82 0.85
CA ALA A 119 13.63 -5.65 0.62
C ALA A 119 13.40 -4.39 -0.25
N LEU A 120 12.88 -4.57 -1.46
CA LEU A 120 12.59 -3.50 -2.40
C LEU A 120 11.08 -3.26 -2.50
N LEU A 121 10.66 -2.01 -2.29
CA LEU A 121 9.29 -1.57 -2.56
C LEU A 121 9.25 -0.87 -3.92
N GLU A 122 8.64 -1.52 -4.92
CA GLU A 122 8.46 -0.94 -6.25
C GLU A 122 7.02 -0.48 -6.49
N TYR A 123 6.85 0.72 -7.04
CA TYR A 123 5.58 1.17 -7.57
C TYR A 123 5.36 0.58 -8.97
N VAL A 124 4.41 -0.34 -9.11
CA VAL A 124 3.99 -0.90 -10.41
C VAL A 124 2.66 -0.27 -10.82
N GLY A 125 2.72 0.91 -11.43
CA GLY A 125 1.55 1.60 -11.98
C GLY A 125 1.85 2.23 -13.34
N ARG A 126 0.86 2.23 -14.22
CA ARG A 126 0.90 3.07 -15.44
C ARG A 126 0.57 4.49 -15.02
N GLY A 127 1.54 5.40 -15.20
CA GLY A 127 1.25 6.83 -15.29
C GLY A 127 0.27 7.14 -16.41
#